data_AF-A0A2M9QBW3-F1
#
_entry.id   AF-A0A2M9QBW3-F1
#
_cell.length_a   1.000
_cell.length_b   1.000
_cell.length_c   1.000
_cell.angle_alpha   90.00
_cell.angle_beta   90.00
_cell.angle_gamma   90.00
#
_symmetry.space_group_name_H-M   'P 1'
#
loop_
_entity.id
_entity.type
_entity.pdbx_description
1 polymer ?
#
loop_
_entity_poly.entity_id
_entity_poly.type
_entity_poly.pdbx_seq_one_letter_code
_entity_poly.pdbx_strand_id
1 'polypeptide(L)'
;MNNYGCNNELSTLKECDKLGKFTAIDAKCLNTSNPNNGSIIPFASVDQSIIEDILLDKFGSALGFGSQLLLPIIDNTINITDNLSEAFTVPQEGTITAISASLNVSSLFSNFTGTVTIRAQVFHAPEGSNIFTGTSTSVDLAPSLTGPLTTNQLIFASANTPPVPVTAGDQLLMVFYISSKIITGSFAVISGTASAGINIV
;
A
#
# COMPACT_ATOMS: atom_id res chain seq x y z
N MET A 1 42.37 -21.88 29.98
CA MET A 1 43.24 -21.66 28.81
C MET A 1 42.37 -21.78 27.58
N ASN A 2 42.29 -20.68 26.84
CA ASN A 2 41.32 -20.41 25.80
C ASN A 2 41.80 -21.05 24.50
N ASN A 3 40.92 -21.70 23.74
CA ASN A 3 41.25 -22.05 22.35
C ASN A 3 40.21 -21.42 21.43
N TYR A 4 40.43 -20.13 21.16
CA TYR A 4 39.88 -19.43 20.00
C TYR A 4 40.62 -19.95 18.78
N GLY A 5 39.89 -20.49 17.80
CA GLY A 5 40.48 -21.00 16.57
C GLY A 5 39.45 -21.38 15.52
N CYS A 6 38.51 -20.48 15.20
CA CYS A 6 37.84 -20.54 13.89
C CYS A 6 38.70 -19.75 12.91
N ASN A 7 39.63 -20.45 12.28
CA ASN A 7 40.45 -19.92 11.20
C ASN A 7 39.56 -19.66 9.97
N ASN A 8 39.69 -18.45 9.43
CA ASN A 8 39.33 -18.11 8.05
C ASN A 8 40.20 -18.94 7.11
N GLU A 9 39.69 -20.06 6.61
CA GLU A 9 40.22 -20.76 5.44
C GLU A 9 39.04 -21.41 4.71
N LEU A 10 38.97 -21.16 3.40
CA LEU A 10 38.01 -21.69 2.43
C LEU A 10 38.02 -23.23 2.49
N SER A 11 37.20 -23.80 3.38
CA SER A 11 37.19 -25.24 3.64
C SER A 11 35.93 -25.84 3.05
N THR A 12 36.16 -26.80 2.15
CA THR A 12 35.18 -27.71 1.57
C THR A 12 34.11 -28.10 2.58
N LEU A 13 32.83 -28.06 2.15
CA LEU A 13 31.69 -28.65 2.85
C LEU A 13 32.08 -30.06 3.32
N LYS A 14 32.48 -30.20 4.59
CA LYS A 14 32.58 -31.50 5.22
C LYS A 14 31.15 -31.90 5.57
N GLU A 15 30.56 -32.73 4.73
CA GLU A 15 29.34 -33.45 5.10
C GLU A 15 29.60 -34.18 6.42
N CYS A 16 28.73 -33.93 7.41
CA CYS A 16 28.78 -34.61 8.68
C CYS A 16 28.16 -36.00 8.53
N ASP A 17 28.95 -37.00 8.14
CA ASP A 17 28.51 -38.39 7.90
C ASP A 17 28.10 -39.17 9.17
N LYS A 18 28.02 -38.50 10.32
CA LYS A 18 27.56 -39.08 11.59
C LYS A 18 26.52 -38.18 12.23
N LEU A 19 25.27 -38.32 11.77
CA LEU A 19 24.12 -37.73 12.44
C LEU A 19 23.85 -38.49 13.74
N GLY A 20 24.51 -38.06 14.82
CA GLY A 20 23.99 -38.26 16.17
C GLY A 20 22.69 -37.46 16.36
N LYS A 21 21.97 -37.72 17.46
CA LYS A 21 20.74 -36.99 17.79
C LYS A 21 21.06 -35.48 17.79
N PHE A 22 20.41 -34.72 16.91
CA PHE A 22 20.53 -33.26 16.91
C PHE A 22 19.92 -32.73 18.22
N THR A 23 20.76 -32.47 19.21
CA THR A 23 20.41 -31.57 20.31
C THR A 23 20.97 -30.21 19.94
N ALA A 24 20.09 -29.24 19.66
CA ALA A 24 20.49 -27.83 19.55
C ALA A 24 20.91 -27.36 20.96
N ILE A 25 22.20 -27.47 21.28
CA ILE A 25 22.71 -27.17 22.63
C ILE A 25 23.02 -25.67 22.80
N ASP A 26 23.11 -24.88 21.71
CA ASP A 26 23.42 -23.46 21.82
C ASP A 26 22.42 -22.59 21.05
N ALA A 27 21.58 -21.87 21.80
CA ALA A 27 20.69 -20.85 21.27
C ALA A 27 21.46 -19.73 20.54
N LYS A 28 22.78 -19.57 20.79
CA LYS A 28 23.65 -18.62 20.07
C LYS A 28 24.09 -19.11 18.68
N CYS A 29 23.86 -20.37 18.33
CA CYS A 29 24.06 -20.89 16.97
C CYS A 29 22.78 -20.81 16.13
N LEU A 30 21.65 -20.41 16.73
CA LEU A 30 20.49 -19.98 15.97
C LEU A 30 20.79 -18.57 15.47
N ASN A 31 20.96 -18.43 14.16
CA ASN A 31 20.68 -17.14 13.54
C ASN A 31 19.21 -16.89 13.80
N THR A 32 18.88 -16.16 14.87
CA THR A 32 17.54 -15.59 15.01
C THR A 32 17.35 -14.78 13.75
N SER A 33 16.46 -15.23 12.86
CA SER A 33 16.06 -14.43 11.72
C SER A 33 15.69 -13.07 12.28
N ASN A 34 16.49 -12.06 11.97
CA ASN A 34 16.15 -10.71 12.37
C ASN A 34 14.80 -10.42 11.72
N PRO A 35 13.70 -10.17 12.46
CA PRO A 35 12.37 -9.98 11.89
C PRO A 35 12.28 -8.72 11.00
N ASN A 36 13.39 -8.03 10.77
CA ASN A 36 13.56 -6.93 9.82
C ASN A 36 13.27 -7.29 8.33
N ASN A 37 12.77 -8.48 8.02
CA ASN A 37 12.20 -8.76 6.71
C ASN A 37 10.73 -8.31 6.73
N GLY A 38 10.49 -7.04 6.46
CA GLY A 38 9.14 -6.52 6.25
C GLY A 38 8.38 -7.32 5.20
N SER A 39 7.06 -7.41 5.38
CA SER A 39 6.14 -8.01 4.43
C SER A 39 5.63 -6.96 3.45
N ILE A 40 5.64 -7.30 2.15
CA ILE A 40 5.03 -6.49 1.11
C ILE A 40 3.58 -6.96 0.93
N ILE A 41 2.63 -6.05 1.11
CA ILE A 41 1.21 -6.31 0.88
C ILE A 41 0.81 -5.65 -0.45
N PRO A 42 0.48 -6.43 -1.49
CA PRO A 42 0.08 -5.90 -2.79
C PRO A 42 -1.41 -5.57 -2.84
N PHE A 43 -1.74 -4.48 -3.54
CA PHE A 43 -3.09 -4.09 -3.93
C PHE A 43 -3.10 -3.92 -5.45
N ALA A 44 -4.07 -4.50 -6.13
CA ALA A 44 -4.15 -4.42 -7.58
C ALA A 44 -5.59 -4.57 -8.06
N SER A 45 -5.93 -3.88 -9.14
CA SER A 45 -7.20 -4.06 -9.84
C SER A 45 -6.94 -4.63 -11.24
N VAL A 46 -7.71 -5.65 -11.64
CA VAL A 46 -7.86 -6.00 -13.06
C VAL A 46 -8.99 -5.21 -13.70
N ASP A 47 -9.96 -4.75 -12.89
CA ASP A 47 -11.01 -3.85 -13.31
C ASP A 47 -10.51 -2.41 -13.48
N GLN A 48 -11.23 -1.65 -14.30
CA GLN A 48 -10.97 -0.24 -14.48
C GLN A 48 -11.33 0.51 -13.18
N SER A 49 -10.31 0.98 -12.47
CA SER A 49 -10.43 1.88 -11.32
C SER A 49 -11.05 3.19 -11.77
N ILE A 50 -12.01 3.70 -11.01
CA ILE A 50 -12.71 4.98 -11.28
C ILE A 50 -12.44 5.91 -10.11
N ILE A 51 -12.07 7.15 -10.41
CA ILE A 51 -11.81 8.20 -9.41
C ILE A 51 -12.58 9.44 -9.83
N GLU A 52 -13.33 10.04 -8.90
CA GLU A 52 -14.20 11.17 -9.21
C GLU A 52 -14.04 12.29 -8.18
N ASP A 53 -14.09 13.52 -8.65
CA ASP A 53 -14.32 14.71 -7.82
C ASP A 53 -15.38 15.52 -8.55
N ILE A 54 -16.60 15.55 -8.01
CA ILE A 54 -17.76 16.18 -8.61
C ILE A 54 -18.31 17.20 -7.62
N LEU A 55 -18.30 18.49 -7.98
CA LEU A 55 -18.85 19.55 -7.13
C LEU A 55 -18.27 19.59 -5.70
N LEU A 56 -17.01 19.18 -5.53
CA LEU A 56 -16.29 19.01 -4.25
C LEU A 56 -16.63 17.72 -3.47
N ASP A 57 -17.53 16.89 -3.98
CA ASP A 57 -17.74 15.54 -3.47
C ASP A 57 -16.67 14.62 -4.04
N LYS A 58 -15.80 14.15 -3.14
CA LYS A 58 -14.66 13.31 -3.50
C LYS A 58 -15.02 11.85 -3.40
N PHE A 59 -14.76 11.10 -4.47
CA PHE A 59 -14.85 9.66 -4.50
C PHE A 59 -13.49 9.07 -4.86
N GLY A 60 -13.05 8.10 -4.05
CA GLY A 60 -11.83 7.36 -4.27
C GLY A 60 -12.10 5.95 -4.74
N SER A 61 -11.17 5.41 -5.52
CA SER A 61 -11.14 3.98 -5.85
C SER A 61 -10.40 3.24 -4.75
N ALA A 62 -11.11 2.41 -3.98
CA ALA A 62 -10.52 1.46 -3.08
C ALA A 62 -10.10 0.21 -3.85
N LEU A 63 -8.82 -0.17 -3.76
CA LEU A 63 -8.26 -1.31 -4.48
C LEU A 63 -8.24 -2.55 -3.61
N GLY A 64 -8.66 -3.67 -4.19
CA GLY A 64 -8.59 -4.99 -3.60
C GLY A 64 -7.49 -5.87 -4.19
N PHE A 65 -7.78 -7.17 -4.25
CA PHE A 65 -6.93 -8.23 -4.82
C PHE A 65 -7.42 -8.66 -6.21
N GLY A 66 -7.78 -7.69 -7.05
CA GLY A 66 -8.29 -7.89 -8.40
C GLY A 66 -9.51 -7.02 -8.72
N SER A 67 -10.26 -6.59 -7.72
CA SER A 67 -11.43 -5.74 -7.85
C SER A 67 -11.14 -4.31 -7.38
N GLN A 68 -12.11 -3.43 -7.62
CA GLN A 68 -12.09 -2.06 -7.12
C GLN A 68 -13.50 -1.65 -6.67
N LEU A 69 -13.57 -0.75 -5.71
CA LEU A 69 -14.83 -0.18 -5.23
C LEU A 69 -14.73 1.35 -5.16
N LEU A 70 -15.67 2.04 -5.79
CA LEU A 70 -15.79 3.50 -5.70
C LEU A 70 -16.47 3.87 -4.37
N LEU A 71 -15.78 4.65 -3.53
CA LEU A 71 -16.25 5.02 -2.19
C LEU A 71 -16.17 6.54 -1.98
N PRO A 72 -17.17 7.15 -1.31
CA PRO A 72 -17.10 8.55 -0.91
C PRO A 72 -16.04 8.76 0.16
N ILE A 73 -15.29 9.85 0.04
CA ILE A 73 -14.31 10.31 1.03
C ILE A 73 -14.80 11.62 1.61
N ILE A 74 -15.10 11.63 2.92
CA ILE A 74 -15.60 12.80 3.64
C ILE A 74 -14.64 13.07 4.78
N ASP A 75 -14.04 14.26 4.81
CA ASP A 75 -13.08 14.67 5.85
C ASP A 75 -11.98 13.62 6.10
N ASN A 76 -11.38 13.10 5.02
CA ASN A 76 -10.34 12.06 5.06
C ASN A 76 -10.79 10.75 5.77
N THR A 77 -12.09 10.48 5.73
CA THR A 77 -12.73 9.31 6.32
C THR A 77 -13.60 8.61 5.29
N ILE A 78 -13.67 7.28 5.38
CA ILE A 78 -14.51 6.42 4.53
C ILE A 78 -15.34 5.53 5.47
N ASN A 79 -16.65 5.46 5.24
CA ASN A 79 -17.54 4.57 5.96
C ASN A 79 -18.08 3.50 5.01
N ILE A 80 -17.79 2.24 5.32
CA ILE A 80 -18.21 1.10 4.49
C ILE A 80 -19.39 0.31 5.08
N THR A 81 -20.12 0.85 6.06
CA THR A 81 -21.19 0.11 6.78
C THR A 81 -22.23 -0.52 5.85
N ASP A 82 -22.57 0.14 4.75
CA ASP A 82 -23.56 -0.32 3.76
C ASP A 82 -22.92 -0.81 2.45
N ASN A 83 -21.59 -0.93 2.41
CA ASN A 83 -20.81 -1.24 1.22
C ASN A 83 -20.05 -2.56 1.38
N LEU A 84 -19.61 -3.13 0.27
CA LEU A 84 -18.61 -4.20 0.30
C LEU A 84 -17.25 -3.64 0.74
N SER A 85 -16.37 -4.51 1.23
CA SER A 85 -15.03 -4.14 1.69
C SER A 85 -13.97 -4.74 0.79
N GLU A 86 -13.01 -3.90 0.38
CA GLU A 86 -11.74 -4.33 -0.20
C GLU A 86 -10.60 -4.31 0.84
N ALA A 87 -10.95 -4.19 2.13
CA ALA A 87 -9.98 -4.04 3.19
C ALA A 87 -9.29 -5.36 3.53
N PHE A 88 -8.01 -5.26 3.85
CA PHE A 88 -7.20 -6.35 4.37
C PHE A 88 -7.15 -6.30 5.90
N THR A 89 -7.38 -7.44 6.55
CA THR A 89 -7.24 -7.56 8.01
C THR A 89 -5.81 -7.91 8.39
N VAL A 90 -5.23 -7.12 9.28
CA VAL A 90 -3.86 -7.25 9.77
C VAL A 90 -3.75 -8.47 10.71
N PRO A 91 -2.86 -9.44 10.43
CA PRO A 91 -2.77 -10.69 11.19
C PRO A 91 -1.91 -10.57 12.46
N GLN A 92 -1.06 -9.56 12.56
CA GLN A 92 -0.14 -9.34 13.68
C GLN A 92 0.23 -7.87 13.80
N GLU A 93 0.75 -7.45 14.94
CA GLU A 93 1.30 -6.11 15.09
C GLU A 93 2.45 -5.85 14.11
N GLY A 94 2.53 -4.63 13.61
CA GLY A 94 3.57 -4.21 12.67
C GLY A 94 3.54 -2.71 12.43
N THR A 95 4.43 -2.23 11.57
CA THR A 95 4.54 -0.81 11.23
C THR A 95 4.62 -0.62 9.73
N ILE A 96 3.72 0.20 9.17
CA ILE A 96 3.79 0.60 7.77
C ILE A 96 4.92 1.60 7.59
N THR A 97 5.85 1.30 6.70
CA THR A 97 7.11 2.07 6.52
C THR A 97 7.33 2.59 5.10
N ALA A 98 6.65 2.01 4.11
CA ALA A 98 6.78 2.45 2.72
C ALA A 98 5.49 2.17 1.94
N ILE A 99 5.30 2.95 0.88
CA ILE A 99 4.21 2.82 -0.09
C ILE A 99 4.76 3.03 -1.50
N SER A 100 4.27 2.25 -2.44
CA SER A 100 4.49 2.46 -3.88
C SER A 100 3.16 2.31 -4.61
N ALA A 101 2.92 3.13 -5.62
CA ALA A 101 1.67 3.16 -6.36
C ALA A 101 1.91 3.53 -7.83
N SER A 102 1.17 2.87 -8.72
CA SER A 102 1.09 3.19 -10.14
C SER A 102 -0.37 3.21 -10.60
N LEU A 103 -0.65 4.08 -11.57
CA LEU A 103 -1.93 4.13 -12.25
C LEU A 103 -1.66 4.30 -13.75
N ASN A 104 -2.15 3.37 -14.55
CA ASN A 104 -2.21 3.51 -16.00
C ASN A 104 -3.56 4.12 -16.37
N VAL A 105 -3.58 5.44 -16.51
CA VAL A 105 -4.77 6.21 -16.83
C VAL A 105 -5.19 5.89 -18.26
N SER A 106 -6.42 5.45 -18.47
CA SER A 106 -7.01 5.23 -19.80
C SER A 106 -7.80 6.43 -20.29
N SER A 107 -8.40 7.20 -19.37
CA SER A 107 -9.21 8.37 -19.69
C SER A 107 -9.24 9.37 -18.54
N LEU A 108 -9.26 10.66 -18.89
CA LEU A 108 -9.56 11.77 -17.99
C LEU A 108 -10.58 12.66 -18.67
N PHE A 109 -11.75 12.79 -18.04
CA PHE A 109 -12.81 13.69 -18.46
C PHE A 109 -12.99 14.79 -17.40
N SER A 110 -12.82 16.04 -17.80
CA SER A 110 -12.97 17.21 -16.91
C SER A 110 -13.58 18.38 -17.68
N ASN A 111 -14.32 19.24 -16.98
CA ASN A 111 -14.90 20.46 -17.57
C ASN A 111 -14.06 21.73 -17.34
N PHE A 112 -12.92 21.61 -16.68
CA PHE A 112 -12.03 22.73 -16.36
C PHE A 112 -10.65 22.55 -16.96
N THR A 113 -9.98 23.69 -17.20
CA THR A 113 -8.59 23.74 -17.60
C THR A 113 -7.71 23.82 -16.35
N GLY A 114 -7.05 22.72 -16.01
CA GLY A 114 -6.18 22.64 -14.84
C GLY A 114 -5.44 21.31 -14.78
N THR A 115 -4.50 21.23 -13.85
CA THR A 115 -3.81 19.97 -13.53
C THR A 115 -4.53 19.26 -12.40
N VAL A 116 -4.56 17.94 -12.49
CA VAL A 116 -5.12 17.05 -11.47
C VAL A 116 -4.00 16.15 -10.96
N THR A 117 -3.87 16.07 -9.64
CA THR A 117 -2.93 15.17 -8.97
C THR A 117 -3.73 14.06 -8.30
N ILE A 118 -3.33 12.81 -8.59
CA ILE A 118 -3.87 11.62 -7.94
C ILE A 118 -2.98 11.25 -6.76
N ARG A 119 -3.60 10.92 -5.64
CA ARG A 119 -2.95 10.42 -4.44
C ARG A 119 -3.36 8.98 -4.19
N ALA A 120 -2.38 8.14 -3.88
CA ALA A 120 -2.61 6.85 -3.24
C ALA A 120 -2.34 7.00 -1.74
N GLN A 121 -3.26 6.52 -0.91
CA GLN A 121 -3.16 6.62 0.54
C GLN A 121 -3.70 5.36 1.21
N VAL A 122 -3.06 4.97 2.31
CA VAL A 122 -3.57 3.92 3.19
C VAL A 122 -4.56 4.52 4.16
N PHE A 123 -5.74 3.91 4.21
CA PHE A 123 -6.78 4.16 5.19
C PHE A 123 -6.81 3.03 6.21
N HIS A 124 -7.00 3.36 7.48
CA HIS A 124 -6.95 2.43 8.61
C HIS A 124 -8.25 2.47 9.41
N ALA A 125 -8.75 1.31 9.80
CA ALA A 125 -9.83 1.14 10.76
C ALA A 125 -9.40 0.20 11.89
N PRO A 126 -9.68 0.54 13.16
CA PRO A 126 -9.43 -0.38 14.27
C PRO A 126 -10.34 -1.61 14.20
N GLU A 127 -9.95 -2.68 14.91
CA GLU A 127 -10.76 -3.90 15.03
C GLU A 127 -12.24 -3.60 15.34
N GLY A 128 -13.16 -4.19 14.57
CA GLY A 128 -14.60 -4.03 14.74
C GLY A 128 -15.20 -2.73 14.21
N SER A 129 -14.42 -1.87 13.55
CA SER A 129 -14.89 -0.63 12.93
C SER A 129 -15.09 -0.75 11.41
N ASN A 130 -16.15 -0.10 10.91
CA ASN A 130 -16.38 0.13 9.46
C ASN A 130 -15.98 1.55 9.03
N ILE A 131 -15.39 2.33 9.94
CA ILE A 131 -14.95 3.69 9.70
C ILE A 131 -13.43 3.69 9.55
N PHE A 132 -13.00 4.02 8.34
CA PHE A 132 -11.61 4.07 7.94
C PHE A 132 -11.14 5.52 7.89
N THR A 133 -9.98 5.81 8.47
CA THR A 133 -9.37 7.14 8.48
C THR A 133 -8.06 7.13 7.72
N GLY A 134 -7.83 8.15 6.89
CA GLY A 134 -6.62 8.24 6.07
C GLY A 134 -5.38 8.46 6.94
N THR A 135 -4.38 7.59 6.79
CA THR A 135 -3.13 7.64 7.55
C THR A 135 -2.11 8.62 6.95
N SER A 136 -0.96 8.80 7.59
CA SER A 136 0.17 9.53 7.01
C SER A 136 0.88 8.78 5.87
N THR A 137 0.59 7.50 5.66
CA THR A 137 1.17 6.72 4.56
C THR A 137 0.46 7.04 3.26
N SER A 138 1.05 7.93 2.46
CA SER A 138 0.52 8.35 1.16
C SER A 138 1.62 8.78 0.19
N VAL A 139 1.31 8.75 -1.11
CA VAL A 139 2.14 9.30 -2.19
C VAL A 139 1.27 10.00 -3.22
N ASP A 140 1.74 11.14 -3.71
CA ASP A 140 1.16 11.83 -4.87
C ASP A 140 1.83 11.32 -6.15
N LEU A 141 1.02 10.81 -7.08
CA LEU A 141 1.51 10.23 -8.32
C LEU A 141 1.90 11.31 -9.31
N ALA A 142 3.01 11.07 -10.01
CA ALA A 142 3.54 11.97 -11.03
C ALA A 142 3.74 11.23 -12.37
N PRO A 143 3.68 11.93 -13.51
CA PRO A 143 3.33 13.35 -13.66
C PRO A 143 1.85 13.65 -13.40
N SER A 144 1.53 14.87 -12.96
CA SER A 144 0.14 15.34 -12.82
C SER A 144 -0.58 15.32 -14.17
N LEU A 145 -1.88 15.05 -14.15
CA LEU A 145 -2.70 14.92 -15.36
C LEU A 145 -3.24 16.27 -15.79
N THR A 146 -3.25 16.56 -17.09
CA THR A 146 -3.93 17.74 -17.65
C THR A 146 -5.02 17.27 -18.58
N GLY A 147 -6.26 17.67 -18.32
CA GLY A 147 -7.43 17.22 -19.08
C GLY A 147 -7.72 18.05 -20.33
N PRO A 148 -8.46 17.49 -21.30
CA PRO A 148 -8.86 16.08 -21.41
C PRO A 148 -7.71 15.20 -21.94
N LEU A 149 -7.67 13.92 -21.53
CA LEU A 149 -6.70 12.94 -22.04
C LEU A 149 -7.30 12.07 -23.14
N THR A 150 -6.57 11.88 -24.24
CA THR A 150 -6.97 11.03 -25.38
C THR A 150 -6.12 9.77 -25.53
N THR A 151 -5.09 9.60 -24.70
CA THR A 151 -4.12 8.50 -24.77
C THR A 151 -3.79 8.02 -23.36
N ASN A 152 -3.44 6.74 -23.22
CA ASN A 152 -3.01 6.18 -21.95
C ASN A 152 -1.77 6.89 -21.39
N GLN A 153 -1.76 7.10 -20.07
CA GLN A 153 -0.66 7.72 -19.36
C GLN A 153 -0.34 6.95 -18.08
N LEU A 154 0.90 6.47 -17.95
CA LEU A 154 1.38 5.86 -16.72
C LEU A 154 1.87 6.94 -15.77
N ILE A 155 1.31 6.96 -14.56
CA ILE A 155 1.77 7.78 -13.44
C ILE A 155 2.22 6.86 -12.30
N PHE A 156 3.25 7.28 -11.57
CA PHE A 156 3.89 6.45 -10.53
C PHE A 156 4.43 7.32 -9.39
N ALA A 157 4.45 6.76 -8.19
CA ALA A 157 5.20 7.28 -7.06
C ALA A 157 5.58 6.17 -6.06
N SER A 158 6.68 6.38 -5.34
CA SER A 158 7.15 5.51 -4.27
C SER A 158 7.86 6.34 -3.21
N ALA A 159 7.62 6.04 -1.94
CA ALA A 159 8.26 6.73 -0.82
C ALA A 159 8.30 5.86 0.43
N ASN A 160 9.33 6.10 1.26
CA ASN A 160 9.29 5.73 2.67
C ASN A 160 8.40 6.74 3.40
N THR A 161 7.59 6.27 4.35
CA THR A 161 6.63 7.10 5.09
C THR A 161 6.99 7.14 6.57
N PRO A 162 6.54 8.16 7.31
CA PRO A 162 6.55 8.11 8.77
C PRO A 162 5.92 6.80 9.24
N PRO A 163 6.53 6.09 10.21
CA PRO A 163 5.99 4.87 10.80
C PRO A 163 4.53 4.99 11.22
N VAL A 164 3.66 4.12 10.69
CA VAL A 164 2.26 4.00 11.13
C VAL A 164 2.09 2.63 11.79
N PRO A 165 1.89 2.55 13.12
CA PRO A 165 1.69 1.28 13.79
C PRO A 165 0.32 0.70 13.43
N VAL A 166 0.27 -0.63 13.33
CA VAL A 166 -0.96 -1.40 13.14
C VAL A 166 -0.96 -2.55 14.13
N THR A 167 -2.15 -2.94 14.59
CA THR A 167 -2.35 -4.06 15.50
C THR A 167 -3.11 -5.20 14.84
N ALA A 168 -3.03 -6.40 15.42
CA ALA A 168 -3.79 -7.54 14.92
C ALA A 168 -5.31 -7.22 14.97
N GLY A 169 -6.03 -7.53 13.90
CA GLY A 169 -7.47 -7.23 13.77
C GLY A 169 -7.79 -5.88 13.15
N ASP A 170 -6.81 -4.97 13.03
CA ASP A 170 -6.99 -3.73 12.27
C ASP A 170 -7.26 -4.04 10.79
N GLN A 171 -7.96 -3.13 10.12
CA GLN A 171 -8.23 -3.23 8.70
C GLN A 171 -7.54 -2.09 7.94
N LEU A 172 -6.95 -2.42 6.80
CA LEU A 172 -6.26 -1.48 5.91
C LEU A 172 -6.92 -1.46 4.54
N LEU A 173 -7.09 -0.26 3.99
CA LEU A 173 -7.66 -0.03 2.67
C LEU A 173 -6.70 0.86 1.87
N MET A 174 -6.39 0.46 0.63
CA MET A 174 -5.62 1.30 -0.29
C MET A 174 -6.58 2.09 -1.18
N VAL A 175 -6.48 3.42 -1.15
CA VAL A 175 -7.42 4.29 -1.86
C VAL A 175 -6.70 5.28 -2.75
N PHE A 176 -7.13 5.35 -4.01
CA PHE A 176 -6.69 6.34 -4.99
C PHE A 176 -7.76 7.43 -5.15
N TYR A 177 -7.37 8.69 -4.99
CA TYR A 177 -8.31 9.82 -5.11
C TYR A 177 -7.64 11.10 -5.61
N ILE A 178 -8.44 12.10 -5.98
CA ILE A 178 -7.95 13.42 -6.41
C ILE A 178 -7.55 14.26 -5.18
N SER A 179 -6.24 14.51 -5.03
CA SER A 179 -5.71 15.32 -3.93
C SER A 179 -5.65 16.80 -4.26
N SER A 180 -5.45 17.14 -5.53
CA SER A 180 -5.46 18.53 -6.01
C SER A 180 -6.82 19.19 -5.78
N LYS A 181 -6.82 20.47 -5.41
CA LYS A 181 -8.06 21.25 -5.33
C LYS A 181 -8.58 21.55 -6.73
N ILE A 182 -9.82 21.15 -7.01
CA ILE A 182 -10.52 21.58 -8.22
C ILE A 182 -11.33 22.86 -7.96
N ILE A 183 -11.67 23.57 -9.03
CA ILE A 183 -12.45 24.81 -8.95
C ILE A 183 -13.90 24.45 -8.56
N THR A 184 -14.55 25.27 -7.73
CA THR A 184 -15.96 25.08 -7.37
C THR A 184 -16.84 25.08 -8.63
N GLY A 185 -17.74 24.09 -8.75
CA GLY A 185 -18.57 23.92 -9.94
C GLY A 185 -17.91 23.08 -11.05
N SER A 186 -16.70 22.56 -10.80
CA SER A 186 -16.02 21.67 -11.72
C SER A 186 -16.21 20.19 -11.36
N PHE A 187 -15.89 19.32 -12.32
CA PHE A 187 -15.74 17.90 -12.10
C PHE A 187 -14.52 17.34 -12.84
N ALA A 188 -13.98 16.24 -12.31
CA ALA A 188 -13.02 15.39 -12.98
C ALA A 188 -13.37 13.92 -12.73
N VAL A 189 -13.39 13.12 -13.79
CA VAL A 189 -13.56 11.67 -13.76
C VAL A 189 -12.36 11.04 -14.43
N ILE A 190 -11.66 10.18 -13.69
CA ILE A 190 -10.45 9.49 -14.13
C ILE A 190 -10.73 8.01 -14.12
N SER A 191 -10.31 7.32 -15.18
CA SER A 191 -10.41 5.88 -15.26
C SER A 191 -9.08 5.28 -15.70
N GLY A 192 -8.73 4.11 -15.17
CA GLY A 192 -7.47 3.45 -15.48
C GLY A 192 -7.26 2.16 -14.70
N THR A 193 -6.13 1.50 -14.87
CA THR A 193 -5.76 0.32 -14.06
C THR A 193 -4.74 0.71 -13.00
N ALA A 194 -5.04 0.41 -11.73
CA ALA A 194 -4.25 0.84 -10.60
C ALA A 194 -3.59 -0.35 -9.87
N SER A 195 -2.37 -0.12 -9.39
CA SER A 195 -1.65 -1.06 -8.53
C SER A 195 -0.89 -0.30 -7.44
N ALA A 196 -0.81 -0.88 -6.26
CA ALA A 196 -0.03 -0.34 -5.16
C ALA A 196 0.54 -1.46 -4.29
N GLY A 197 1.47 -1.10 -3.42
CA GLY A 197 1.99 -1.98 -2.39
C GLY A 197 2.47 -1.19 -1.20
N ILE A 198 2.35 -1.79 -0.02
CA ILE A 198 2.88 -1.25 1.24
C ILE A 198 3.85 -2.23 1.86
N ASN A 199 4.82 -1.70 2.60
CA ASN A 199 5.74 -2.49 3.41
C ASN A 199 5.37 -2.38 4.88
N ILE A 200 5.17 -3.53 5.54
CA ILE A 200 4.92 -3.64 6.98
C ILE A 200 6.08 -4.38 7.62
N VAL A 201 6.78 -3.75 8.57
CA VAL A 201 7.90 -4.34 9.33
C VAL A 201 7.44 -4.68 10.74
#